data_AF-A0AAT9J0J6-F1
#
_entry.id   AF-A0AAT9J0J6-F1
#
_cell.length_a   1.000
_cell.length_b   1.000
_cell.length_c   1.000
_cell.angle_alpha   90.00
_cell.angle_beta   90.00
_cell.angle_gamma   90.00
#
_symmetry.space_group_name_H-M   'P 1'
#
loop_
_entity.id
_entity.type
_entity.pdbx_description
1 polymer ?
#
loop_
_entity_poly.entity_id
_entity_poly.type
_entity_poly.pdbx_seq_one_letter_code
_entity_poly.pdbx_strand_id
1 'polypeptide(L)'
;MANMVFKHMWHIKSEKLFTSPLTILTACDRLYLKYLPALLRSLDLFSPGYDFVLHVINPQKGDLDFCQRLAESVASTSVSISYEVNLDLQDMSLPSQRAYFASARFIIASQLMRDSACPVLCLDADLVFINPIDMNFCRPDSDVGLVRRDEEVNGRPEHLKVAAGVVIFFPTIAARLFAEALATRLRENFSSGEPVWFVDQLALYQLMLELNGQVRIGSIKSKYADFQLYKLNSIIWSAKGDSKEFLEPFASLQKILGTSALEKVAAKHVLNRAALHSPDGKVNLFYEGRPQLRASLPKSGTLFLPRLDLPLQSHEPDLAPAIDGGDLADKLKMKEFAVYMVNCFERRGIRMEISELPNWQITAEYLNGKSGDFAVVAQGTDTQLAGLAIPVINCHHDYLPWLVRLDSEGINLPSYPVSIAVDYHGKYKTFVRSQKKLGIGEFTKLAATEGTSASETYDIGFLLQDDTSKNVRTHSHIDQVDAIAAVAAFARKKGLRVLLINPRSNIGPFIDNLSDETVFVTSAPMQKVLPNCKLLVTVNSGAVFEAMLYNKPIFTFGAASYDCVTCHVSPETLDVMWERCISDAGADGVTYEGFFNWYCENRVVDLSHNKSRQASLDKYVSEFIRHVYDEH
;
A
#
# COMPACT_ATOMS: atom_id res chain seq x y z
N MET A 1 -39.15 14.33 -34.95
CA MET A 1 -37.81 14.38 -34.36
C MET A 1 -37.30 15.80 -34.48
N ALA A 2 -36.91 16.44 -33.39
CA ALA A 2 -36.33 17.78 -33.44
C ALA A 2 -34.98 17.72 -34.17
N ASN A 3 -34.70 18.66 -35.06
CA ASN A 3 -33.38 18.78 -35.69
C ASN A 3 -32.33 18.96 -34.59
N MET A 4 -31.42 18.00 -34.43
CA MET A 4 -30.34 18.07 -33.45
C MET A 4 -29.40 19.22 -33.86
N VAL A 5 -29.47 20.35 -33.14
CA VAL A 5 -28.62 21.51 -33.42
C VAL A 5 -27.29 21.33 -32.72
N PHE A 6 -26.27 20.94 -33.48
CA PHE A 6 -24.89 20.80 -32.99
C PHE A 6 -24.25 22.17 -32.80
N LYS A 7 -24.32 22.71 -31.58
CA LYS A 7 -23.67 23.97 -31.20
C LYS A 7 -22.64 23.71 -30.11
N HIS A 8 -21.36 23.73 -30.48
CA HIS A 8 -20.29 23.77 -29.50
C HIS A 8 -20.04 25.20 -29.01
N MET A 9 -19.52 25.32 -27.80
CA MET A 9 -19.07 26.56 -27.19
C MET A 9 -17.65 26.36 -26.68
N TRP A 10 -16.86 27.44 -26.65
CA TRP A 10 -15.54 27.43 -26.02
C TRP A 10 -15.70 27.73 -24.54
N HIS A 11 -15.22 26.83 -23.69
CA HIS A 11 -14.98 27.10 -22.27
C HIS A 11 -13.63 27.81 -22.11
N ILE A 12 -12.60 27.29 -22.77
CA ILE A 12 -11.26 27.88 -22.87
C ILE A 12 -10.82 27.78 -24.32
N LYS A 13 -10.41 28.90 -24.92
CA LYS A 13 -9.76 28.90 -26.23
C LYS A 13 -8.36 29.46 -26.07
N SER A 14 -7.35 28.62 -26.25
CA SER A 14 -5.95 29.06 -26.19
C SER A 14 -5.69 30.09 -27.28
N GLU A 15 -5.03 31.19 -26.94
CA GLU A 15 -4.57 32.18 -27.92
C GLU A 15 -3.53 31.59 -28.88
N LYS A 16 -2.88 30.49 -28.49
CA LYS A 16 -1.89 29.76 -29.29
C LYS A 16 -2.50 28.68 -30.18
N LEU A 17 -3.83 28.47 -30.15
CA LEU A 17 -4.47 27.44 -30.96
C LEU A 17 -4.12 27.62 -32.45
N PHE A 18 -3.65 26.53 -33.09
CA PHE A 18 -3.19 26.48 -34.48
C PHE A 18 -1.84 27.14 -34.76
N THR A 19 -1.11 27.54 -33.71
CA THR A 19 0.29 27.99 -33.86
C THR A 19 1.27 26.82 -33.84
N SER A 20 0.85 25.67 -33.34
CA SER A 20 1.65 24.46 -33.27
C SER A 20 1.64 23.68 -34.60
N PRO A 21 2.68 22.87 -34.88
CA PRO A 21 2.74 22.07 -36.12
C PRO A 21 1.71 20.93 -36.20
N LEU A 22 0.97 20.66 -35.12
CA LEU A 22 -0.09 19.65 -35.05
C LEU A 22 -1.12 20.05 -33.98
N THR A 23 -2.39 19.86 -34.29
CA THR A 23 -3.49 19.93 -33.31
C THR A 23 -3.99 18.52 -33.00
N ILE A 24 -3.96 18.11 -31.73
CA ILE A 24 -4.56 16.88 -31.24
C ILE A 24 -5.99 17.18 -30.82
N LEU A 25 -6.95 16.39 -31.28
CA LEU A 25 -8.36 16.53 -30.92
C LEU A 25 -8.87 15.24 -30.28
N THR A 26 -9.48 15.36 -29.11
CA THR A 26 -10.26 14.27 -28.50
C THR A 26 -11.64 14.78 -28.08
N ALA A 27 -12.59 13.86 -27.98
CA ALA A 27 -13.92 14.14 -27.45
C ALA A 27 -14.29 13.07 -26.43
N CYS A 28 -14.96 13.45 -25.35
CA CYS A 28 -15.41 12.52 -24.34
C CYS A 28 -16.65 13.00 -23.60
N ASP A 29 -17.42 12.05 -23.13
CA ASP A 29 -18.44 12.25 -22.10
C ASP A 29 -17.81 12.15 -20.70
N ARG A 30 -18.65 12.33 -19.68
CA ARG A 30 -18.25 12.23 -18.27
C ARG A 30 -17.58 10.90 -17.92
N LEU A 31 -18.02 9.77 -18.48
CA LEU A 31 -17.45 8.45 -18.14
C LEU A 31 -16.01 8.30 -18.62
N TYR A 32 -15.64 8.99 -19.70
CA TYR A 32 -14.30 8.96 -20.27
C TYR A 32 -13.37 10.05 -19.73
N LEU A 33 -13.86 11.02 -18.96
CA LEU A 33 -13.03 12.05 -18.31
C LEU A 33 -11.89 11.46 -17.44
N LYS A 34 -12.06 10.24 -16.92
CA LYS A 34 -11.02 9.56 -16.14
C LYS A 34 -9.75 9.23 -16.94
N TYR A 35 -9.83 9.14 -18.27
CA TYR A 35 -8.67 8.81 -19.12
C TYR A 35 -7.89 10.03 -19.60
N LEU A 36 -8.54 11.20 -19.64
CA LEU A 36 -7.94 12.46 -20.08
C LEU A 36 -6.60 12.80 -19.40
N PRO A 37 -6.44 12.62 -18.07
CA PRO A 37 -5.16 12.92 -17.44
C PRO A 37 -4.00 12.14 -18.04
N ALA A 38 -4.20 10.85 -18.33
CA ALA A 38 -3.17 10.01 -18.93
C ALA A 38 -2.85 10.44 -20.37
N LEU A 39 -3.88 10.71 -21.19
CA LEU A 39 -3.71 11.17 -22.57
C LEU A 39 -2.97 12.51 -22.64
N LEU A 40 -3.44 13.51 -21.90
CA LEU A 40 -2.90 14.87 -21.97
C LEU A 40 -1.50 14.98 -21.33
N ARG A 41 -1.27 14.35 -20.16
CA ARG A 41 0.05 14.40 -19.52
C ARG A 41 1.08 13.56 -20.26
N SER A 42 0.67 12.46 -20.92
CA SER A 42 1.60 11.71 -21.77
C SER A 42 1.99 12.49 -23.01
N LEU A 43 1.06 13.23 -23.62
CA LEU A 43 1.38 14.17 -24.70
C LEU A 43 2.39 15.21 -24.21
N ASP A 44 2.12 15.89 -23.10
CA ASP A 44 3.02 16.93 -22.57
C ASP A 44 4.40 16.39 -22.21
N LEU A 45 4.46 15.17 -21.67
CA LEU A 45 5.70 14.54 -21.24
C LEU A 45 6.56 14.05 -22.42
N PHE A 46 5.95 13.38 -23.40
CA PHE A 46 6.70 12.69 -24.47
C PHE A 46 6.74 13.48 -25.78
N SER A 47 5.85 14.44 -25.95
CA SER A 47 5.62 15.21 -27.17
C SER A 47 5.20 16.65 -26.81
N PRO A 48 6.01 17.40 -26.04
CA PRO A 48 5.68 18.76 -25.65
C PRO A 48 5.56 19.70 -26.85
N GLY A 49 4.74 20.75 -26.73
CA GLY A 49 4.69 21.85 -27.71
C GLY A 49 3.64 21.68 -28.82
N TYR A 50 2.65 20.81 -28.63
CA TYR A 50 1.50 20.72 -29.53
C TYR A 50 0.25 21.39 -28.96
N ASP A 51 -0.73 21.65 -29.83
CA ASP A 51 -2.06 22.10 -29.42
C ASP A 51 -2.93 20.88 -29.12
N PHE A 52 -3.68 20.94 -28.01
CA PHE A 52 -4.63 19.92 -27.59
C PHE A 52 -6.03 20.53 -27.46
N VAL A 53 -6.97 20.04 -28.24
CA VAL A 53 -8.38 20.42 -28.17
C VAL A 53 -9.16 19.28 -27.53
N LEU A 54 -9.78 19.60 -26.41
CA LEU A 54 -10.75 18.72 -25.74
C LEU A 54 -12.16 19.19 -26.08
N HIS A 55 -13.02 18.26 -26.51
CA HIS A 55 -14.46 18.49 -26.62
C HIS A 55 -15.22 17.68 -25.57
N VAL A 56 -15.92 18.37 -24.65
CA VAL A 56 -16.68 17.73 -23.57
C VAL A 56 -18.17 17.69 -23.90
N ILE A 57 -18.74 16.49 -23.92
CA ILE A 57 -20.14 16.25 -24.31
C ILE A 57 -21.01 16.23 -23.06
N ASN A 58 -22.05 17.08 -23.03
CA ASN A 58 -23.00 17.18 -21.93
C ASN A 58 -22.32 17.22 -20.54
N PRO A 59 -21.38 18.16 -20.29
CA PRO A 59 -20.68 18.24 -19.02
C PRO A 59 -21.65 18.47 -17.85
N GLN A 60 -21.41 17.81 -16.73
CA GLN A 60 -22.12 18.06 -15.48
C GLN A 60 -21.35 19.07 -14.61
N LYS A 61 -21.95 19.43 -13.47
CA LYS A 61 -21.33 20.34 -12.50
C LYS A 61 -19.95 19.82 -12.09
N GLY A 62 -18.92 20.66 -12.29
CA GLY A 62 -17.53 20.38 -11.94
C GLY A 62 -16.70 19.70 -13.04
N ASP A 63 -17.30 19.23 -14.14
CA ASP A 63 -16.56 18.56 -15.22
C ASP A 63 -15.64 19.53 -15.96
N LEU A 64 -16.14 20.72 -16.31
CA LEU A 64 -15.33 21.76 -16.95
C LEU A 64 -14.23 22.29 -16.02
N ASP A 65 -14.53 22.45 -14.72
CA ASP A 65 -13.52 22.84 -13.73
C ASP A 65 -12.41 21.79 -13.59
N PHE A 66 -12.77 20.50 -13.65
CA PHE A 66 -11.80 19.41 -13.68
C PHE A 66 -10.91 19.50 -14.92
N CYS A 67 -11.51 19.69 -16.10
CA CYS A 67 -10.76 19.80 -17.36
C CYS A 67 -9.84 21.03 -17.36
N GLN A 68 -10.30 22.15 -16.81
CA GLN A 68 -9.49 23.36 -16.67
C GLN A 68 -8.29 23.14 -15.73
N ARG A 69 -8.49 22.57 -14.54
CA ARG A 69 -7.37 22.24 -13.64
C ARG A 69 -6.38 21.26 -14.28
N LEU A 70 -6.87 20.33 -15.10
CA LEU A 70 -6.01 19.43 -15.84
C LEU A 70 -5.20 20.18 -16.90
N ALA A 71 -5.82 21.10 -17.65
CA ALA A 71 -5.15 21.97 -18.61
C ALA A 71 -4.06 22.83 -17.95
N GLU A 72 -4.31 23.34 -16.75
CA GLU A 72 -3.33 24.10 -15.95
C GLU A 72 -2.17 23.22 -15.42
N SER A 73 -2.33 21.89 -15.41
CA SER A 73 -1.31 20.96 -14.89
C SER A 73 -0.24 20.55 -15.91
N VAL A 74 -0.40 20.92 -17.17
CA VAL A 74 0.60 20.66 -18.24
C VAL A 74 1.39 21.92 -18.56
N ALA A 75 2.68 21.76 -18.86
CA ALA A 75 3.60 22.89 -18.95
C ALA A 75 3.82 23.39 -20.38
N SER A 76 3.86 22.47 -21.35
CA SER A 76 4.28 22.77 -22.73
C SER A 76 3.16 22.65 -23.74
N THR A 77 2.09 21.93 -23.40
CA THR A 77 0.94 21.67 -24.28
C THR A 77 -0.09 22.79 -24.14
N SER A 78 -0.45 23.41 -25.27
CA SER A 78 -1.49 24.44 -25.32
C SER A 78 -2.86 23.77 -25.34
N VAL A 79 -3.70 24.02 -24.33
CA VAL A 79 -4.98 23.32 -24.19
C VAL A 79 -6.15 24.25 -24.47
N SER A 80 -7.06 23.82 -25.34
CA SER A 80 -8.37 24.46 -25.55
C SER A 80 -9.48 23.49 -25.21
N ILE A 81 -10.51 23.98 -24.52
CA ILE A 81 -11.65 23.20 -24.05
C ILE A 81 -12.90 23.76 -24.70
N SER A 82 -13.54 22.94 -25.52
CA SER A 82 -14.87 23.18 -26.04
C SER A 82 -15.86 22.22 -25.39
N TYR A 83 -17.14 22.55 -25.44
CA TYR A 83 -18.19 21.71 -24.91
C TYR A 83 -19.51 21.93 -25.63
N GLU A 84 -20.42 20.99 -25.46
CA GLU A 84 -21.81 21.10 -25.89
C GLU A 84 -22.75 20.71 -24.75
N VAL A 85 -23.92 21.35 -24.69
CA VAL A 85 -24.93 21.13 -23.64
C VAL A 85 -26.29 20.90 -24.26
N ASN A 86 -27.18 20.28 -23.49
CA ASN A 86 -28.58 20.04 -23.84
C ASN A 86 -28.75 19.22 -25.12
N LEU A 87 -27.79 18.35 -25.44
CA LEU A 87 -28.05 17.30 -26.41
C LEU A 87 -29.00 16.30 -25.78
N ASP A 88 -30.23 16.28 -26.28
CA ASP A 88 -31.20 15.28 -25.91
C ASP A 88 -30.82 13.93 -26.52
N LEU A 89 -29.99 13.21 -25.75
CA LEU A 89 -29.59 11.84 -26.04
C LEU A 89 -30.47 10.85 -25.26
N GLN A 90 -31.43 11.30 -24.45
CA GLN A 90 -32.23 10.43 -23.58
C GLN A 90 -33.14 9.52 -24.40
N ASP A 91 -33.62 10.02 -25.53
CA ASP A 91 -34.43 9.26 -26.49
C ASP A 91 -33.60 8.27 -27.33
N MET A 92 -32.26 8.34 -27.27
CA MET A 92 -31.38 7.40 -27.96
C MET A 92 -31.10 6.17 -27.10
N SER A 93 -31.07 5.01 -27.73
CA SER A 93 -30.57 3.78 -27.10
C SER A 93 -29.12 3.94 -26.61
N LEU A 94 -28.74 3.25 -25.53
CA LEU A 94 -27.38 3.32 -24.97
C LEU A 94 -26.27 3.06 -26.02
N PRO A 95 -26.40 2.09 -26.95
CA PRO A 95 -25.44 1.94 -28.06
C PRO A 95 -25.34 3.17 -28.95
N SER A 96 -26.46 3.80 -29.30
CA SER A 96 -26.53 5.02 -30.11
C SER A 96 -25.86 6.20 -29.39
N GLN A 97 -26.07 6.34 -28.08
CA GLN A 97 -25.38 7.36 -27.26
C GLN A 97 -23.86 7.15 -27.26
N ARG A 98 -23.41 5.91 -27.05
CA ARG A 98 -21.97 5.59 -27.12
C ARG A 98 -21.40 5.91 -28.50
N ALA A 99 -22.15 5.56 -29.56
CA ALA A 99 -21.74 5.83 -30.94
C ALA A 99 -21.57 7.35 -31.16
N TYR A 100 -22.45 8.16 -30.59
CA TYR A 100 -22.32 9.60 -30.58
C TYR A 100 -21.03 10.08 -29.90
N PHE A 101 -20.78 9.59 -28.68
CA PHE A 101 -19.58 9.96 -27.92
C PHE A 101 -18.28 9.64 -28.67
N ALA A 102 -18.21 8.48 -29.33
CA ALA A 102 -17.06 8.13 -30.18
C ALA A 102 -16.95 9.03 -31.43
N SER A 103 -18.08 9.47 -31.98
CA SER A 103 -18.13 10.21 -33.25
C SER A 103 -17.92 11.72 -33.12
N ALA A 104 -18.24 12.32 -31.97
CA ALA A 104 -18.33 13.77 -31.80
C ALA A 104 -17.04 14.52 -32.21
N ARG A 105 -15.86 13.92 -31.97
CA ARG A 105 -14.57 14.49 -32.39
C ARG A 105 -14.49 14.75 -33.89
N PHE A 106 -15.13 13.94 -34.73
CA PHE A 106 -15.10 14.15 -36.19
C PHE A 106 -16.01 15.30 -36.64
N ILE A 107 -17.12 15.50 -35.92
CA ILE A 107 -18.01 16.65 -36.13
C ILE A 107 -17.25 17.94 -35.82
N ILE A 108 -16.51 17.98 -34.70
CA ILE A 108 -15.68 19.12 -34.31
C ILE A 108 -14.46 19.28 -35.22
N ALA A 109 -13.82 18.19 -35.65
CA ALA A 109 -12.68 18.23 -36.57
C ALA A 109 -13.01 19.01 -37.84
N SER A 110 -14.20 18.80 -38.42
CA SER A 110 -14.64 19.55 -39.62
C SER A 110 -14.64 21.07 -39.42
N GLN A 111 -14.94 21.54 -38.21
CA GLN A 111 -14.96 22.96 -37.88
C GLN A 111 -13.53 23.49 -37.66
N LEU A 112 -12.71 22.74 -36.89
CA LEU A 112 -11.31 23.12 -36.68
C LEU A 112 -10.52 23.16 -37.99
N MET A 113 -10.80 22.24 -38.91
CA MET A 113 -10.13 22.17 -40.22
C MET A 113 -10.39 23.38 -41.12
N ARG A 114 -11.45 24.16 -40.88
CA ARG A 114 -11.71 25.41 -41.62
C ARG A 114 -10.67 26.48 -41.27
N ASP A 115 -10.37 26.58 -39.98
CA ASP A 115 -9.52 27.62 -39.40
C ASP A 115 -8.06 27.17 -39.27
N SER A 116 -7.81 25.86 -39.21
CA SER A 116 -6.47 25.30 -39.03
C SER A 116 -5.63 25.32 -40.31
N ALA A 117 -4.40 25.82 -40.18
CA ALA A 117 -3.34 25.67 -41.18
C ALA A 117 -2.44 24.44 -40.91
N CYS A 118 -2.60 23.77 -39.76
CA CYS A 118 -1.84 22.58 -39.39
C CYS A 118 -2.72 21.31 -39.43
N PRO A 119 -2.12 20.11 -39.48
CA PRO A 119 -2.87 18.87 -39.40
C PRO A 119 -3.66 18.74 -38.09
N VAL A 120 -4.80 18.06 -38.16
CA VAL A 120 -5.64 17.72 -37.00
C VAL A 120 -5.64 16.21 -36.79
N LEU A 121 -5.08 15.75 -35.67
CA LEU A 121 -5.04 14.35 -35.25
C LEU A 121 -6.17 14.05 -34.26
N CYS A 122 -7.20 13.35 -34.71
CA CYS A 122 -8.30 12.88 -33.89
C CYS A 122 -7.94 11.58 -33.17
N LEU A 123 -8.14 11.55 -31.85
CA LEU A 123 -7.82 10.41 -30.98
C LEU A 123 -8.99 10.04 -30.06
N ASP A 124 -9.11 8.73 -29.77
CA ASP A 124 -9.87 8.26 -28.61
C ASP A 124 -9.27 8.84 -27.30
N ALA A 125 -10.12 9.09 -26.32
CA ALA A 125 -9.73 9.70 -25.03
C ALA A 125 -8.89 8.76 -24.14
N ASP A 126 -8.87 7.47 -24.44
CA ASP A 126 -8.24 6.40 -23.66
C ASP A 126 -6.88 5.94 -24.19
N LEU A 127 -6.27 6.73 -25.08
CA LEU A 127 -4.93 6.50 -25.60
C LEU A 127 -3.85 7.13 -24.70
N VAL A 128 -2.61 6.69 -24.87
CA VAL A 128 -1.43 7.31 -24.23
C VAL A 128 -0.29 7.46 -25.23
N PHE A 129 0.41 8.58 -25.17
CA PHE A 129 1.68 8.77 -25.86
C PHE A 129 2.81 8.13 -25.07
N ILE A 130 3.80 7.56 -25.75
CA ILE A 130 4.95 6.92 -25.09
C ILE A 130 6.32 7.28 -25.68
N ASN A 131 6.33 8.02 -26.80
CA ASN A 131 7.51 8.57 -27.46
C ASN A 131 7.16 9.87 -28.20
N PRO A 132 8.17 10.65 -28.65
CA PRO A 132 7.96 11.84 -29.48
C PRO A 132 7.23 11.57 -30.79
N ILE A 133 6.28 12.44 -31.13
CA ILE A 133 5.65 12.47 -32.45
C ILE A 133 6.69 12.91 -33.49
N ASP A 134 6.95 12.05 -34.49
CA ASP A 134 7.89 12.34 -35.59
C ASP A 134 7.22 12.78 -36.90
N MET A 135 5.93 13.14 -36.85
CA MET A 135 5.09 13.58 -37.98
C MET A 135 4.96 12.58 -39.15
N ASN A 136 5.52 11.37 -39.04
CA ASN A 136 5.55 10.38 -40.11
C ASN A 136 4.34 9.41 -40.03
N PHE A 137 3.13 9.98 -39.94
CA PHE A 137 1.88 9.24 -39.69
C PHE A 137 1.55 8.22 -40.78
N CYS A 138 1.65 8.62 -42.05
CA CYS A 138 1.34 7.81 -43.22
C CYS A 138 2.23 8.25 -44.40
N ARG A 139 1.79 8.08 -45.66
CA ARG A 139 2.57 8.55 -46.83
C ARG A 139 2.55 10.08 -46.91
N PRO A 140 3.66 10.76 -47.25
CA PRO A 140 3.75 12.23 -47.22
C PRO A 140 2.74 12.99 -48.08
N ASP A 141 2.22 12.35 -49.13
CA ASP A 141 1.25 12.91 -50.07
C ASP A 141 -0.21 12.61 -49.70
N SER A 142 -0.47 12.04 -48.52
CA SER A 142 -1.83 11.73 -48.08
C SER A 142 -2.58 13.00 -47.67
N ASP A 143 -3.88 13.05 -47.95
CA ASP A 143 -4.79 14.09 -47.46
C ASP A 143 -5.43 13.68 -46.13
N VAL A 144 -5.73 12.39 -45.97
CA VAL A 144 -6.28 11.82 -44.72
C VAL A 144 -5.55 10.52 -44.39
N GLY A 145 -5.13 10.35 -43.14
CA GLY A 145 -4.57 9.09 -42.64
C GLY A 145 -5.60 8.31 -41.83
N LEU A 146 -5.81 7.04 -42.19
CA LEU A 146 -6.73 6.11 -41.51
C LEU A 146 -6.01 4.84 -41.06
N VAL A 147 -6.41 4.24 -39.94
CA VAL A 147 -5.98 2.88 -39.58
C VAL A 147 -6.78 1.87 -40.40
N ARG A 148 -6.25 1.54 -41.58
CA ARG A 148 -6.86 0.64 -42.56
C ARG A 148 -6.68 -0.82 -42.17
N ARG A 149 -7.76 -1.57 -42.33
CA ARG A 149 -7.96 -2.95 -41.88
C ARG A 149 -8.65 -3.81 -42.94
N ASP A 150 -9.10 -3.18 -44.02
CA ASP A 150 -9.63 -3.80 -45.23
C ASP A 150 -8.58 -4.63 -45.98
N GLU A 151 -7.30 -4.29 -45.85
CA GLU A 151 -6.20 -4.97 -46.53
C GLU A 151 -5.73 -6.26 -45.83
N GLU A 152 -6.13 -6.49 -44.57
CA GLU A 152 -5.56 -7.55 -43.73
C GLU A 152 -6.28 -8.91 -43.87
N VAL A 153 -7.61 -8.91 -44.03
CA VAL A 153 -8.42 -10.13 -44.00
C VAL A 153 -9.64 -9.99 -44.92
N ASN A 154 -9.76 -10.89 -45.90
CA ASN A 154 -10.94 -10.99 -46.76
C ASN A 154 -12.20 -11.32 -45.95
N GLY A 155 -13.31 -10.60 -46.22
CA GLY A 155 -14.61 -10.84 -45.57
C GLY A 155 -14.83 -10.11 -44.23
N ARG A 156 -13.92 -9.23 -43.81
CA ARG A 156 -14.12 -8.37 -42.63
C ARG A 156 -15.37 -7.48 -42.80
N PRO A 157 -16.28 -7.38 -41.81
CA PRO A 157 -17.44 -6.48 -41.88
C PRO A 157 -17.02 -5.04 -42.14
N GLU A 158 -17.83 -4.29 -42.91
CA GLU A 158 -17.47 -2.94 -43.37
C GLU A 158 -17.12 -1.98 -42.22
N HIS A 159 -17.89 -2.02 -41.13
CA HIS A 159 -17.67 -1.18 -39.95
C HIS A 159 -16.39 -1.54 -39.16
N LEU A 160 -15.67 -2.61 -39.52
CA LEU A 160 -14.37 -3.00 -38.93
C LEU A 160 -13.18 -2.82 -39.89
N LYS A 161 -13.44 -2.41 -41.14
CA LYS A 161 -12.42 -2.22 -42.18
C LYS A 161 -11.58 -0.96 -41.99
N VAL A 162 -12.05 -0.02 -41.18
CA VAL A 162 -11.28 1.15 -40.73
C VAL A 162 -11.45 1.27 -39.22
N ALA A 163 -10.38 1.52 -38.49
CA ALA A 163 -10.48 1.87 -37.07
C ALA A 163 -10.48 3.38 -36.88
N ALA A 164 -11.40 3.89 -36.07
CA ALA A 164 -11.58 5.32 -35.86
C ALA A 164 -10.75 5.90 -34.71
N GLY A 165 -10.04 5.07 -33.93
CA GLY A 165 -9.34 5.53 -32.73
C GLY A 165 -8.17 6.48 -33.00
N VAL A 166 -7.62 6.47 -34.21
CA VAL A 166 -6.55 7.37 -34.66
C VAL A 166 -6.82 7.75 -36.12
N VAL A 167 -7.09 9.04 -36.36
CA VAL A 167 -7.36 9.59 -37.69
C VAL A 167 -6.66 10.93 -37.80
N ILE A 168 -5.97 11.20 -38.91
CA ILE A 168 -5.33 12.50 -39.15
C ILE A 168 -5.87 13.15 -40.42
N PHE A 169 -6.20 14.43 -40.33
CA PHE A 169 -6.55 15.28 -41.47
C PHE A 169 -5.39 16.23 -41.73
N PHE A 170 -4.79 16.17 -42.90
CA PHE A 170 -3.75 17.13 -43.31
C PHE A 170 -4.40 18.44 -43.78
N PRO A 171 -3.70 19.60 -43.75
CA PRO A 171 -4.29 20.89 -44.08
C PRO A 171 -4.46 21.10 -45.59
N THR A 172 -5.09 20.14 -46.29
CA THR A 172 -5.39 20.18 -47.72
C THR A 172 -6.87 20.43 -47.98
N ILE A 173 -7.20 20.95 -49.15
CA ILE A 173 -8.59 21.15 -49.58
C ILE A 173 -9.36 19.82 -49.59
N ALA A 174 -8.71 18.75 -50.07
CA ALA A 174 -9.29 17.41 -50.12
C ALA A 174 -9.60 16.84 -48.72
N ALA A 175 -8.72 17.07 -47.74
CA ALA A 175 -8.96 16.67 -46.36
C ALA A 175 -10.12 17.45 -45.71
N ARG A 176 -10.24 18.75 -46.01
CA ARG A 176 -11.38 19.58 -45.56
C ARG A 176 -12.69 19.06 -46.13
N LEU A 177 -12.72 18.78 -47.44
CA LEU A 177 -13.88 18.15 -48.10
C LEU A 177 -14.27 16.84 -47.43
N PHE A 178 -13.30 15.96 -47.17
CA PHE A 178 -13.54 14.69 -46.49
C PHE A 178 -14.11 14.89 -45.07
N ALA A 179 -13.52 15.79 -44.27
CA ALA A 179 -13.97 16.07 -42.92
C ALA A 179 -15.40 16.66 -42.88
N GLU A 180 -15.74 17.54 -43.82
CA GLU A 180 -17.09 18.10 -43.95
C GLU A 180 -18.12 17.05 -44.38
N ALA A 181 -17.77 16.18 -45.33
CA ALA A 181 -18.62 15.06 -45.74
C ALA A 181 -18.86 14.08 -44.58
N LEU A 182 -17.81 13.76 -43.82
CA LEU A 182 -17.89 12.92 -42.62
C LEU A 182 -18.79 13.53 -41.56
N ALA A 183 -18.59 14.80 -41.23
CA ALA A 183 -19.43 15.47 -40.24
C ALA A 183 -20.90 15.53 -40.71
N THR A 184 -21.17 15.80 -41.98
CA THR A 184 -22.53 15.79 -42.54
C THR A 184 -23.18 14.42 -42.42
N ARG A 185 -22.48 13.35 -42.86
CA ARG A 185 -22.99 11.98 -42.78
C ARG A 185 -23.29 11.55 -41.35
N LEU A 186 -22.40 11.87 -40.41
CA LEU A 186 -22.61 11.58 -39.00
C LEU A 186 -23.85 12.31 -38.47
N ARG A 187 -24.00 13.61 -38.74
CA ARG A 187 -25.18 14.38 -38.31
C ARG A 187 -26.47 13.80 -38.88
N GLU A 188 -26.49 13.39 -40.14
CA GLU A 188 -27.63 12.72 -40.77
C GLU A 188 -27.96 11.39 -40.08
N ASN A 189 -26.95 10.56 -39.82
CA ASN A 189 -27.13 9.29 -39.12
C ASN A 189 -27.71 9.50 -37.71
N PHE A 190 -27.19 10.45 -36.94
CA PHE A 190 -27.73 10.77 -35.60
C PHE A 190 -29.14 11.38 -35.67
N SER A 191 -29.44 12.18 -36.69
CA SER A 191 -30.77 12.78 -36.87
C SER A 191 -31.84 11.77 -37.30
N SER A 192 -31.43 10.63 -37.89
CA SER A 192 -32.34 9.55 -38.31
C SER A 192 -32.83 8.66 -37.16
N GLY A 193 -32.27 8.80 -35.95
CA GLY A 193 -32.83 8.29 -34.70
C GLY A 193 -32.19 7.02 -34.12
N GLU A 194 -31.51 6.18 -34.90
CA GLU A 194 -30.89 4.94 -34.39
C GLU A 194 -29.57 4.60 -35.11
N PRO A 195 -28.49 5.37 -34.89
CA PRO A 195 -27.18 5.05 -35.44
C PRO A 195 -26.62 3.77 -34.81
N VAL A 196 -26.18 2.84 -35.66
CA VAL A 196 -25.56 1.59 -35.21
C VAL A 196 -24.20 1.88 -34.54
N TRP A 197 -23.83 1.07 -33.54
CA TRP A 197 -22.47 1.08 -32.99
C TRP A 197 -21.43 0.97 -34.11
N PHE A 198 -20.34 1.73 -34.02
CA PHE A 198 -19.32 1.90 -35.08
C PHE A 198 -19.78 2.70 -36.32
N VAL A 199 -20.80 3.55 -36.19
CA VAL A 199 -21.25 4.46 -37.26
C VAL A 199 -20.12 5.35 -37.80
N ASP A 200 -19.18 5.76 -36.96
CA ASP A 200 -17.97 6.50 -37.33
C ASP A 200 -17.04 5.70 -38.23
N GLN A 201 -16.73 4.46 -37.85
CA GLN A 201 -15.88 3.56 -38.65
C GLN A 201 -16.53 3.23 -39.99
N LEU A 202 -17.84 2.99 -39.99
CA LEU A 202 -18.59 2.74 -41.22
C LEU A 202 -18.58 3.98 -42.13
N ALA A 203 -18.86 5.17 -41.60
CA ALA A 203 -18.85 6.40 -42.37
C ALA A 203 -17.46 6.73 -42.94
N LEU A 204 -16.40 6.53 -42.15
CA LEU A 204 -15.02 6.67 -42.61
C LEU A 204 -14.70 5.73 -43.77
N TYR A 205 -15.08 4.45 -43.67
CA TYR A 205 -14.86 3.46 -44.71
C TYR A 205 -15.67 3.76 -45.99
N GLN A 206 -16.94 4.15 -45.85
CA GLN A 206 -17.78 4.50 -47.00
C GLN A 206 -17.25 5.73 -47.73
N LEU A 207 -16.90 6.80 -47.01
CA LEU A 207 -16.33 8.00 -47.62
C LEU A 207 -14.96 7.78 -48.25
N MET A 208 -14.15 6.88 -47.68
CA MET A 208 -12.90 6.45 -48.30
C MET A 208 -13.14 5.87 -49.71
N LEU A 209 -14.23 5.12 -49.92
CA LEU A 209 -14.59 4.57 -51.22
C LEU A 209 -15.25 5.61 -52.13
N GLU A 210 -16.22 6.38 -51.61
CA GLU A 210 -16.99 7.38 -52.36
C GLU A 210 -16.10 8.50 -52.92
N LEU A 211 -15.08 8.92 -52.15
CA LEU A 211 -14.17 10.01 -52.51
C LEU A 211 -12.84 9.49 -53.09
N ASN A 212 -12.76 8.22 -53.48
CA ASN A 212 -11.59 7.66 -54.13
C ASN A 212 -11.24 8.44 -55.42
N GLY A 213 -9.97 8.79 -55.58
CA GLY A 213 -9.49 9.65 -56.68
C GLY A 213 -9.65 11.15 -56.44
N GLN A 214 -10.47 11.57 -55.45
CA GLN A 214 -10.58 12.98 -55.02
C GLN A 214 -9.79 13.26 -53.74
N VAL A 215 -9.67 12.26 -52.86
CA VAL A 215 -8.94 12.34 -51.58
C VAL A 215 -7.92 11.21 -51.53
N ARG A 216 -6.66 11.56 -51.23
CA ARG A 216 -5.59 10.56 -51.07
C ARG A 216 -5.60 10.02 -49.64
N ILE A 217 -5.95 8.75 -49.51
CA ILE A 217 -6.04 8.09 -48.21
C ILE A 217 -4.74 7.33 -47.92
N GLY A 218 -4.08 7.69 -46.83
CA GLY A 218 -2.89 7.02 -46.31
C GLY A 218 -3.23 6.02 -45.21
N SER A 219 -2.53 4.90 -45.16
CA SER A 219 -2.60 3.98 -44.01
C SER A 219 -1.72 4.50 -42.87
N ILE A 220 -2.31 4.71 -41.68
CA ILE A 220 -1.57 5.08 -40.46
C ILE A 220 -0.58 3.98 -40.12
N LYS A 221 0.68 4.36 -39.88
CA LYS A 221 1.73 3.43 -39.46
C LYS A 221 1.42 2.86 -38.08
N SER A 222 1.67 1.57 -37.91
CA SER A 222 1.33 0.83 -36.68
C SER A 222 1.87 1.46 -35.39
N LYS A 223 2.99 2.19 -35.44
CA LYS A 223 3.57 2.89 -34.28
C LYS A 223 2.63 3.96 -33.70
N TYR A 224 1.67 4.48 -34.46
CA TYR A 224 0.68 5.45 -33.98
C TYR A 224 -0.64 4.81 -33.54
N ALA A 225 -0.78 3.49 -33.63
CA ALA A 225 -2.02 2.79 -33.31
C ALA A 225 -1.72 1.39 -32.78
N ASP A 226 -0.76 1.27 -31.87
CA ASP A 226 -0.35 -0.03 -31.33
C ASP A 226 -1.25 -0.44 -30.18
N PHE A 227 -2.11 -1.43 -30.43
CA PHE A 227 -3.05 -1.99 -29.46
C PHE A 227 -2.79 -3.45 -29.11
N GLN A 228 -1.74 -4.06 -29.67
CA GLN A 228 -1.46 -5.50 -29.52
C GLN A 228 -0.09 -5.75 -28.92
N LEU A 229 0.93 -5.08 -29.46
CA LEU A 229 2.31 -5.43 -29.21
C LEU A 229 2.98 -4.45 -28.27
N TYR A 230 2.36 -3.31 -27.93
CA TYR A 230 2.85 -2.23 -27.08
C TYR A 230 4.36 -2.01 -27.23
N LYS A 231 4.87 -1.94 -28.46
CA LYS A 231 6.30 -1.90 -28.76
C LYS A 231 6.91 -0.66 -28.13
N LEU A 232 8.15 -0.77 -27.64
CA LEU A 232 8.86 0.33 -26.99
C LEU A 232 9.15 1.50 -27.95
N ASN A 233 9.11 1.27 -29.26
CA ASN A 233 9.27 2.29 -30.30
C ASN A 233 7.93 2.78 -30.89
N SER A 234 6.80 2.35 -30.35
CA SER A 234 5.50 2.94 -30.70
C SER A 234 5.42 4.38 -30.17
N ILE A 235 4.65 5.24 -30.80
CA ILE A 235 4.40 6.61 -30.36
C ILE A 235 3.12 6.68 -29.54
N ILE A 236 2.09 5.93 -29.94
CA ILE A 236 0.78 5.89 -29.27
C ILE A 236 0.42 4.45 -28.97
N TRP A 237 0.03 4.19 -27.73
CA TRP A 237 -0.58 2.94 -27.30
C TRP A 237 -2.09 3.10 -27.12
N SER A 238 -2.80 2.02 -27.45
CA SER A 238 -4.24 1.87 -27.29
C SER A 238 -4.54 0.55 -26.56
N ALA A 239 -5.69 0.44 -25.90
CA ALA A 239 -6.13 -0.83 -25.32
C ALA A 239 -7.63 -1.06 -25.53
N LYS A 240 -8.03 -2.33 -25.62
CA LYS A 240 -9.42 -2.73 -25.90
C LYS A 240 -10.04 -3.45 -24.70
N GLY A 241 -11.28 -3.10 -24.38
CA GLY A 241 -12.04 -3.72 -23.30
C GLY A 241 -11.26 -3.75 -21.99
N ASP A 242 -11.28 -4.91 -21.32
CA ASP A 242 -10.64 -5.13 -20.02
C ASP A 242 -9.10 -5.03 -20.06
N SER A 243 -8.49 -5.09 -21.25
CA SER A 243 -7.03 -4.92 -21.39
C SER A 243 -6.56 -3.56 -20.88
N LYS A 244 -7.44 -2.56 -20.82
CA LYS A 244 -7.14 -1.24 -20.26
C LYS A 244 -6.73 -1.29 -18.79
N GLU A 245 -7.26 -2.26 -18.04
CA GLU A 245 -7.09 -2.32 -16.58
C GLU A 245 -5.92 -3.20 -16.15
N PHE A 246 -5.54 -4.17 -16.98
CA PHE A 246 -4.62 -5.25 -16.62
C PHE A 246 -3.40 -5.40 -17.53
N LEU A 247 -3.41 -4.84 -18.74
CA LEU A 247 -2.32 -5.09 -19.68
C LEU A 247 -1.16 -4.11 -19.45
N GLU A 248 -0.06 -4.65 -18.94
CA GLU A 248 1.14 -3.87 -18.64
C GLU A 248 2.09 -3.79 -19.85
N PRO A 249 2.79 -2.66 -20.04
CA PRO A 249 2.87 -1.47 -19.17
C PRO A 249 1.80 -0.38 -19.40
N PHE A 250 0.79 -0.63 -20.24
CA PHE A 250 -0.23 0.39 -20.55
C PHE A 250 -1.06 0.78 -19.32
N ALA A 251 -1.55 -0.20 -18.56
CA ALA A 251 -2.39 0.04 -17.39
C ALA A 251 -1.65 0.81 -16.28
N SER A 252 -0.41 0.42 -15.96
CA SER A 252 0.43 1.15 -15.00
C SER A 252 0.76 2.57 -15.47
N LEU A 253 0.99 2.81 -16.77
CA LEU A 253 1.22 4.16 -17.29
C LEU A 253 -0.01 5.06 -17.13
N GLN A 254 -1.20 4.54 -17.45
CA GLN A 254 -2.46 5.27 -17.23
C GLN A 254 -2.63 5.66 -15.76
N LYS A 255 -2.36 4.73 -14.84
CA LYS A 255 -2.44 4.97 -13.39
C LYS A 255 -1.40 5.99 -12.91
N ILE A 256 -0.15 5.92 -13.39
CA ILE A 256 0.93 6.88 -13.04
C ILE A 256 0.57 8.30 -13.46
N LEU A 257 0.07 8.46 -14.69
CA LEU A 257 -0.31 9.76 -15.23
C LEU A 257 -1.72 10.20 -14.82
N GLY A 258 -2.47 9.32 -14.17
CA GLY A 258 -3.79 9.59 -13.60
C GLY A 258 -3.80 10.58 -12.44
N THR A 259 -4.98 10.84 -11.89
CA THR A 259 -5.18 11.76 -10.76
C THR A 259 -5.27 11.06 -9.41
N SER A 260 -5.53 9.75 -9.37
CA SER A 260 -5.69 9.00 -8.13
C SER A 260 -4.33 8.60 -7.54
N ALA A 261 -4.03 9.09 -6.34
CA ALA A 261 -2.83 8.67 -5.61
C ALA A 261 -2.82 7.15 -5.32
N LEU A 262 -3.98 6.57 -5.05
CA LEU A 262 -4.13 5.12 -4.83
C LEU A 262 -3.76 4.32 -6.08
N GLU A 263 -4.20 4.77 -7.27
CA GLU A 263 -3.84 4.12 -8.53
C GLU A 263 -2.34 4.20 -8.80
N LYS A 264 -1.70 5.33 -8.45
CA LYS A 264 -0.24 5.47 -8.56
C LYS A 264 0.50 4.49 -7.65
N VAL A 265 0.05 4.29 -6.41
CA VAL A 265 0.62 3.27 -5.52
C VAL A 265 0.41 1.87 -6.10
N ALA A 266 -0.78 1.57 -6.63
CA ALA A 266 -1.02 0.29 -7.30
C ALA A 266 -0.09 0.07 -8.51
N ALA A 267 0.19 1.11 -9.31
CA ALA A 267 1.17 1.06 -10.38
C ALA A 267 2.58 0.81 -9.83
N LYS A 268 2.97 1.47 -8.74
CA LYS A 268 4.26 1.22 -8.08
C LYS A 268 4.46 -0.25 -7.72
N HIS A 269 3.43 -0.92 -7.20
CA HIS A 269 3.51 -2.36 -6.93
C HIS A 269 3.72 -3.20 -8.18
N VAL A 270 3.12 -2.81 -9.32
CA VAL A 270 3.38 -3.48 -10.61
C VAL A 270 4.85 -3.34 -10.98
N LEU A 271 5.41 -2.14 -10.85
CA LEU A 271 6.82 -1.86 -11.17
C LEU A 271 7.76 -2.65 -10.25
N ASN A 272 7.51 -2.68 -8.94
CA ASN A 272 8.30 -3.44 -7.98
C ASN A 272 8.28 -4.95 -8.30
N ARG A 273 7.11 -5.53 -8.61
CA ARG A 273 7.02 -6.95 -9.05
C ARG A 273 7.75 -7.20 -10.36
N ALA A 274 7.63 -6.29 -11.32
CA ALA A 274 8.31 -6.44 -12.60
C ALA A 274 9.83 -6.44 -12.41
N ALA A 275 10.36 -5.53 -11.58
CA ALA A 275 11.78 -5.50 -11.25
C ALA A 275 12.25 -6.80 -10.57
N LEU A 276 11.43 -7.37 -9.67
CA LEU A 276 11.78 -8.60 -8.95
C LEU A 276 11.72 -9.86 -9.83
N HIS A 277 10.62 -10.06 -10.56
CA HIS A 277 10.34 -11.32 -11.25
C HIS A 277 10.66 -11.31 -12.75
N SER A 278 10.85 -10.13 -13.35
CA SER A 278 11.09 -9.97 -14.78
C SER A 278 11.92 -8.70 -15.06
N PRO A 279 13.18 -8.65 -14.60
CA PRO A 279 14.05 -7.48 -14.79
C PRO A 279 14.26 -7.15 -16.27
N ASP A 280 14.38 -8.16 -17.14
CA ASP A 280 14.44 -7.96 -18.60
C ASP A 280 13.06 -7.88 -19.26
N GLY A 281 12.00 -7.87 -18.43
CA GLY A 281 10.63 -7.77 -18.86
C GLY A 281 10.32 -6.39 -19.43
N LYS A 282 9.41 -6.37 -20.39
CA LYS A 282 8.99 -5.16 -21.11
C LYS A 282 8.56 -3.99 -20.21
N VAL A 283 7.91 -4.29 -19.09
CA VAL A 283 7.52 -3.28 -18.10
C VAL A 283 8.75 -2.61 -17.52
N ASN A 284 9.72 -3.39 -17.03
CA ASN A 284 10.92 -2.84 -16.43
C ASN A 284 11.73 -2.05 -17.47
N LEU A 285 11.98 -2.63 -18.66
CA LEU A 285 12.66 -1.95 -19.77
C LEU A 285 12.00 -0.61 -20.16
N PHE A 286 10.67 -0.54 -20.15
CA PHE A 286 9.94 0.70 -20.45
C PHE A 286 10.20 1.79 -19.42
N TYR A 287 10.17 1.45 -18.12
CA TYR A 287 10.31 2.41 -17.03
C TYR A 287 11.76 2.75 -16.67
N GLU A 288 12.72 1.84 -16.89
CA GLU A 288 14.15 2.12 -16.71
C GLU A 288 14.63 3.22 -17.67
N GLY A 289 14.14 3.22 -18.91
CA GLY A 289 14.40 4.31 -19.86
C GLY A 289 13.67 5.62 -19.55
N ARG A 290 12.87 5.68 -18.46
CA ARG A 290 11.98 6.81 -18.12
C ARG A 290 11.98 7.10 -16.60
N PRO A 291 13.14 7.44 -16.00
CA PRO A 291 13.26 7.65 -14.56
C PRO A 291 12.30 8.73 -14.01
N GLN A 292 11.94 9.71 -14.82
CA GLN A 292 10.98 10.76 -14.46
C GLN A 292 9.57 10.21 -14.15
N LEU A 293 9.16 9.10 -14.75
CA LEU A 293 7.89 8.45 -14.40
C LEU A 293 7.96 7.82 -13.02
N ARG A 294 9.08 7.15 -12.69
CA ARG A 294 9.31 6.57 -11.35
C ARG A 294 9.36 7.67 -10.29
N ALA A 295 10.03 8.78 -10.58
CA ALA A 295 10.13 9.93 -9.67
C ALA A 295 8.76 10.61 -9.42
N SER A 296 7.79 10.45 -10.33
CA SER A 296 6.44 11.00 -10.17
C SER A 296 5.51 10.16 -9.27
N LEU A 297 5.94 8.94 -8.89
CA LEU A 297 5.20 8.09 -7.98
C LEU A 297 5.23 8.67 -6.56
N PRO A 298 4.12 8.58 -5.81
CA PRO A 298 4.10 9.07 -4.44
C PRO A 298 5.06 8.26 -3.57
N LYS A 299 5.58 8.91 -2.54
CA LYS A 299 6.15 8.23 -1.38
C LYS A 299 5.05 7.39 -0.72
N SER A 300 5.36 6.15 -0.41
CA SER A 300 4.35 5.17 0.00
C SER A 300 4.90 4.07 0.88
N GLY A 301 4.07 3.50 1.73
CA GLY A 301 4.40 2.32 2.51
C GLY A 301 3.19 1.41 2.65
N THR A 302 3.43 0.16 3.02
CA THR A 302 2.35 -0.80 3.25
C THR A 302 2.50 -1.40 4.64
N LEU A 303 1.43 -1.34 5.44
CA LEU A 303 1.35 -1.94 6.77
C LEU A 303 0.63 -3.28 6.67
N PHE A 304 1.33 -4.35 7.02
CA PHE A 304 0.84 -5.72 7.00
C PHE A 304 0.42 -6.16 8.40
N LEU A 305 -0.83 -6.59 8.49
CA LEU A 305 -1.42 -7.10 9.72
C LEU A 305 -1.78 -8.58 9.58
N PRO A 306 -1.59 -9.39 10.62
CA PRO A 306 -2.19 -10.70 10.66
C PRO A 306 -3.72 -10.57 10.67
N ARG A 307 -4.38 -11.45 9.91
CA ARG A 307 -5.85 -11.57 9.90
C ARG A 307 -6.39 -11.82 11.30
N LEU A 308 -7.50 -11.14 11.62
CA LEU A 308 -8.17 -11.32 12.92
C LEU A 308 -8.73 -12.72 13.09
N ASP A 309 -9.22 -13.31 12.01
CA ASP A 309 -10.00 -14.54 11.96
C ASP A 309 -9.15 -15.80 11.70
N LEU A 310 -7.82 -15.67 11.64
CA LEU A 310 -6.89 -16.78 11.50
C LEU A 310 -5.83 -16.77 12.60
N PRO A 311 -5.35 -17.92 13.08
CA PRO A 311 -4.23 -18.01 14.03
C PRO A 311 -2.93 -17.42 13.46
N LEU A 312 -1.94 -17.20 14.33
CA LEU A 312 -0.63 -16.63 13.91
C LEU A 312 0.29 -17.66 13.23
N GLN A 313 0.10 -18.95 13.49
CA GLN A 313 0.88 -20.02 12.86
C GLN A 313 0.05 -20.69 11.76
N SER A 314 0.72 -21.28 10.76
CA SER A 314 0.02 -22.04 9.72
C SER A 314 -0.59 -23.30 10.33
N HIS A 315 -1.83 -23.60 9.97
CA HIS A 315 -2.45 -24.88 10.28
C HIS A 315 -2.71 -25.66 9.00
N GLU A 316 -2.85 -26.98 9.13
CA GLU A 316 -3.32 -27.82 8.03
C GLU A 316 -4.69 -27.32 7.55
N PRO A 317 -4.93 -27.33 6.23
CA PRO A 317 -6.02 -26.60 5.58
C PRO A 317 -7.44 -27.02 6.00
N ASP A 318 -7.61 -28.17 6.64
CA ASP A 318 -8.92 -28.79 6.83
C ASP A 318 -9.67 -28.32 8.10
N LEU A 319 -9.02 -27.62 9.04
CA LEU A 319 -9.65 -27.10 10.25
C LEU A 319 -9.02 -25.75 10.65
N ALA A 320 -9.72 -24.64 10.40
CA ALA A 320 -9.34 -23.36 11.01
C ALA A 320 -9.61 -23.46 12.53
N PRO A 321 -8.58 -23.46 13.39
CA PRO A 321 -8.80 -23.57 14.83
C PRO A 321 -9.55 -22.35 15.35
N ALA A 322 -10.32 -22.55 16.42
CA ALA A 322 -10.93 -21.44 17.14
C ALA A 322 -9.82 -20.51 17.66
N ILE A 323 -9.97 -19.22 17.41
CA ILE A 323 -9.05 -18.20 17.92
C ILE A 323 -9.32 -18.00 19.39
N ASP A 324 -8.27 -18.05 20.20
CA ASP A 324 -8.43 -17.75 21.62
C ASP A 324 -8.77 -16.25 21.82
N GLY A 325 -9.49 -15.94 22.91
CA GLY A 325 -9.91 -14.56 23.16
C GLY A 325 -8.75 -13.56 23.38
N GLY A 326 -7.59 -14.04 23.83
CA GLY A 326 -6.37 -13.24 24.05
C GLY A 326 -5.70 -12.84 22.73
N ASP A 327 -5.55 -13.78 21.81
CA ASP A 327 -5.06 -13.56 20.44
C ASP A 327 -5.91 -12.51 19.71
N LEU A 328 -7.24 -12.60 19.87
CA LEU A 328 -8.14 -11.60 19.28
C LEU A 328 -7.91 -10.21 19.88
N ALA A 329 -7.79 -10.10 21.21
CA ALA A 329 -7.56 -8.83 21.88
C ALA A 329 -6.23 -8.18 21.45
N ASP A 330 -5.16 -8.95 21.34
CA ASP A 330 -3.87 -8.49 20.85
C ASP A 330 -3.94 -7.97 19.42
N LYS A 331 -4.59 -8.72 18.52
CA LYS A 331 -4.75 -8.28 17.14
C LYS A 331 -5.61 -7.03 17.01
N LEU A 332 -6.65 -6.88 17.85
CA LEU A 332 -7.44 -5.64 17.92
C LEU A 332 -6.57 -4.45 18.38
N LYS A 333 -5.68 -4.66 19.35
CA LYS A 333 -4.70 -3.63 19.74
C LYS A 333 -3.68 -3.31 18.66
N MET A 334 -3.28 -4.31 17.87
CA MET A 334 -2.41 -4.06 16.71
C MET A 334 -3.13 -3.27 15.62
N LYS A 335 -4.42 -3.50 15.39
CA LYS A 335 -5.24 -2.66 14.49
C LYS A 335 -5.36 -1.23 14.99
N GLU A 336 -5.59 -1.05 16.29
CA GLU A 336 -5.61 0.27 16.92
C GLU A 336 -4.27 1.00 16.68
N PHE A 337 -3.14 0.31 16.92
CA PHE A 337 -1.80 0.82 16.63
C PHE A 337 -1.61 1.18 15.16
N ALA A 338 -2.03 0.31 14.24
CA ALA A 338 -1.88 0.51 12.81
C ALA A 338 -2.56 1.79 12.33
N VAL A 339 -3.76 2.11 12.85
CA VAL A 339 -4.46 3.37 12.54
C VAL A 339 -3.61 4.58 12.97
N TYR A 340 -3.04 4.55 14.16
CA TYR A 340 -2.18 5.65 14.63
C TYR A 340 -0.90 5.79 13.82
N MET A 341 -0.28 4.67 13.45
CA MET A 341 0.94 4.66 12.65
C MET A 341 0.68 5.17 11.22
N VAL A 342 -0.39 4.72 10.57
CA VAL A 342 -0.83 5.20 9.25
C VAL A 342 -1.07 6.71 9.27
N ASN A 343 -1.85 7.20 10.25
CA ASN A 343 -2.09 8.63 10.42
C ASN A 343 -0.80 9.44 10.68
N CYS A 344 0.22 8.82 11.27
CA CYS A 344 1.53 9.45 11.50
C CYS A 344 2.32 9.63 10.20
N PHE A 345 2.34 8.60 9.34
CA PHE A 345 2.95 8.65 8.01
C PHE A 345 2.20 9.58 7.04
N GLU A 346 0.87 9.52 7.02
CA GLU A 346 0.06 10.34 6.10
C GLU A 346 0.17 11.84 6.40
N ARG A 347 0.28 12.23 7.68
CA ARG A 347 0.56 13.62 8.06
C ARG A 347 1.93 14.13 7.57
N ARG A 348 2.83 13.23 7.18
CA ARG A 348 4.14 13.53 6.59
C ARG A 348 4.17 13.34 5.07
N GLY A 349 3.00 13.26 4.44
CA GLY A 349 2.88 13.17 2.98
C GLY A 349 3.21 11.78 2.42
N ILE A 350 3.26 10.74 3.25
CA ILE A 350 3.49 9.36 2.81
C ILE A 350 2.18 8.62 2.76
N ARG A 351 1.83 8.09 1.59
CA ARG A 351 0.60 7.33 1.43
C ARG A 351 0.77 5.94 2.03
N MET A 352 -0.11 5.56 2.95
CA MET A 352 -0.09 4.22 3.53
C MET A 352 -1.24 3.36 3.03
N GLU A 353 -0.96 2.08 2.85
CA GLU A 353 -1.95 1.03 2.65
C GLU A 353 -1.93 0.06 3.83
N ILE A 354 -3.08 -0.54 4.14
CA ILE A 354 -3.18 -1.61 5.15
C ILE A 354 -3.56 -2.89 4.41
N SER A 355 -2.78 -3.96 4.62
CA SER A 355 -3.04 -5.28 4.06
C SER A 355 -3.17 -6.31 5.18
N GLU A 356 -4.32 -6.98 5.25
CA GLU A 356 -4.57 -8.05 6.22
C GLU A 356 -4.36 -9.40 5.56
N LEU A 357 -3.42 -10.18 6.09
CA LEU A 357 -3.01 -11.47 5.53
C LEU A 357 -2.91 -12.53 6.63
N PRO A 358 -3.07 -13.82 6.31
CA PRO A 358 -2.59 -14.87 7.21
C PRO A 358 -1.11 -14.62 7.55
N ASN A 359 -0.74 -14.70 8.82
CA ASN A 359 0.60 -14.29 9.28
C ASN A 359 1.73 -15.06 8.56
N TRP A 360 1.52 -16.33 8.25
CA TRP A 360 2.48 -17.17 7.51
C TRP A 360 2.65 -16.77 6.03
N GLN A 361 1.77 -15.95 5.46
CA GLN A 361 1.91 -15.42 4.10
C GLN A 361 2.71 -14.10 4.06
N ILE A 362 2.95 -13.48 5.22
CA ILE A 362 3.78 -12.28 5.32
C ILE A 362 5.25 -12.72 5.22
N THR A 363 5.78 -12.72 4.00
CA THR A 363 7.13 -13.20 3.64
C THR A 363 7.91 -12.12 2.89
N ALA A 364 9.24 -12.19 2.88
CA ALA A 364 10.07 -11.25 2.13
C ALA A 364 9.69 -11.15 0.65
N GLU A 365 9.42 -12.28 -0.01
CA GLU A 365 8.98 -12.32 -1.41
C GLU A 365 7.66 -11.55 -1.62
N TYR A 366 6.67 -11.79 -0.76
CA TYR A 366 5.39 -11.11 -0.83
C TYR A 366 5.56 -9.59 -0.63
N LEU A 367 6.33 -9.20 0.39
CA LEU A 367 6.59 -7.79 0.73
C LEU A 367 7.31 -7.06 -0.41
N ASN A 368 8.39 -7.63 -0.95
CA ASN A 368 9.15 -7.04 -2.06
C ASN A 368 8.26 -6.77 -3.30
N GLY A 369 7.23 -7.59 -3.54
CA GLY A 369 6.30 -7.42 -4.66
C GLY A 369 5.01 -6.64 -4.37
N LYS A 370 4.67 -6.40 -3.10
CA LYS A 370 3.37 -5.82 -2.71
C LYS A 370 3.47 -4.59 -1.83
N SER A 371 4.67 -4.19 -1.43
CA SER A 371 4.90 -2.96 -0.68
C SER A 371 5.18 -1.76 -1.59
N GLY A 372 4.99 -0.58 -1.02
CA GLY A 372 5.39 0.70 -1.61
C GLY A 372 6.92 0.85 -1.60
N ASP A 373 7.42 1.90 -0.95
CA ASP A 373 8.86 2.11 -0.72
C ASP A 373 9.39 1.30 0.46
N PHE A 374 8.51 0.97 1.41
CA PHE A 374 8.84 0.24 2.63
C PHE A 374 7.65 -0.59 3.13
N ALA A 375 7.93 -1.48 4.07
CA ALA A 375 6.92 -2.26 4.77
C ALA A 375 6.89 -1.95 6.27
N VAL A 376 5.72 -2.06 6.87
CA VAL A 376 5.54 -2.14 8.32
C VAL A 376 4.88 -3.49 8.60
N VAL A 377 5.51 -4.36 9.39
CA VAL A 377 5.06 -5.74 9.57
C VAL A 377 4.74 -5.99 11.04
N ALA A 378 3.48 -6.30 11.33
CA ALA A 378 3.12 -6.77 12.66
C ALA A 378 3.55 -8.23 12.85
N GLN A 379 4.33 -8.49 13.90
CA GLN A 379 4.74 -9.83 14.35
C GLN A 379 5.53 -10.67 13.34
N GLY A 380 6.30 -10.03 12.46
CA GLY A 380 7.22 -10.73 11.56
C GLY A 380 8.35 -11.42 12.33
N THR A 381 8.77 -12.59 11.86
CA THR A 381 9.99 -13.26 12.35
C THR A 381 11.16 -13.03 11.39
N ASP A 382 12.39 -12.99 11.90
CA ASP A 382 13.59 -12.83 11.07
C ASP A 382 13.65 -13.88 9.94
N THR A 383 13.18 -15.10 10.20
CA THR A 383 13.11 -16.17 9.21
C THR A 383 12.10 -15.91 8.09
N GLN A 384 10.96 -15.29 8.38
CA GLN A 384 9.96 -14.95 7.35
C GLN A 384 10.43 -13.79 6.47
N LEU A 385 11.27 -12.93 7.03
CA LEU A 385 11.71 -11.68 6.42
C LEU A 385 13.13 -11.77 5.83
N ALA A 386 13.73 -12.96 5.83
CA ALA A 386 15.01 -13.21 5.18
C ALA A 386 14.92 -12.94 3.67
N GLY A 387 15.82 -12.11 3.15
CA GLY A 387 15.85 -11.71 1.73
C GLY A 387 14.99 -10.50 1.38
N LEU A 388 14.56 -9.71 2.37
CA LEU A 388 13.92 -8.41 2.11
C LEU A 388 14.87 -7.47 1.35
N ALA A 389 14.33 -6.85 0.29
CA ALA A 389 15.04 -5.87 -0.53
C ALA A 389 14.57 -4.43 -0.25
N ILE A 390 13.60 -4.26 0.65
CA ILE A 390 13.02 -2.97 1.02
C ILE A 390 13.20 -2.74 2.53
N PRO A 391 13.27 -1.47 2.98
CA PRO A 391 13.24 -1.15 4.40
C PRO A 391 11.97 -1.68 5.07
N VAL A 392 12.11 -2.17 6.30
CA VAL A 392 10.99 -2.70 7.09
C VAL A 392 11.01 -2.16 8.51
N ILE A 393 9.83 -1.88 9.07
CA ILE A 393 9.63 -1.75 10.51
C ILE A 393 8.88 -2.98 11.00
N ASN A 394 9.49 -3.76 11.88
CA ASN A 394 8.82 -4.81 12.61
C ASN A 394 8.12 -4.23 13.85
N CYS A 395 6.83 -4.53 13.98
CA CYS A 395 6.02 -4.14 15.12
C CYS A 395 5.74 -5.37 15.97
N HIS A 396 6.25 -5.36 17.20
CA HIS A 396 6.02 -6.44 18.16
C HIS A 396 5.15 -5.93 19.29
N HIS A 397 4.09 -6.67 19.60
CA HIS A 397 3.43 -6.48 20.89
C HIS A 397 4.38 -6.94 21.99
N ASP A 398 4.66 -6.04 22.93
CA ASP A 398 5.27 -6.45 24.17
C ASP A 398 4.24 -7.23 25.01
N TYR A 399 4.68 -7.74 26.16
CA TYR A 399 3.80 -8.49 27.05
C TYR A 399 2.58 -7.67 27.49
N LEU A 400 2.74 -6.35 27.65
CA LEU A 400 1.63 -5.45 27.94
C LEU A 400 0.89 -5.08 26.63
N PRO A 401 -0.43 -5.35 26.51
CA PRO A 401 -1.17 -5.23 25.23
C PRO A 401 -1.20 -3.83 24.60
N TRP A 402 -0.89 -2.78 25.37
CA TRP A 402 -0.84 -1.40 24.89
C TRP A 402 0.58 -0.90 24.61
N LEU A 403 1.61 -1.73 24.80
CA LEU A 403 2.98 -1.38 24.45
C LEU A 403 3.36 -2.09 23.15
N VAL A 404 3.64 -1.30 22.11
CA VAL A 404 4.09 -1.81 20.82
C VAL A 404 5.53 -1.39 20.60
N ARG A 405 6.44 -2.37 20.52
CA ARG A 405 7.83 -2.14 20.17
C ARG A 405 7.97 -1.98 18.66
N LEU A 406 8.75 -0.98 18.25
CA LEU A 406 9.11 -0.75 16.86
C LEU A 406 10.58 -1.06 16.65
N ASP A 407 10.86 -1.84 15.63
CA ASP A 407 12.21 -2.34 15.36
C ASP A 407 12.51 -2.28 13.86
N SER A 408 13.49 -1.46 13.49
CA SER A 408 13.96 -1.33 12.10
C SER A 408 15.20 -2.17 11.80
N GLU A 409 15.86 -2.74 12.81
CA GLU A 409 17.13 -3.48 12.66
C GLU A 409 16.95 -5.01 12.80
N GLY A 410 15.70 -5.46 12.99
CA GLY A 410 15.36 -6.86 13.27
C GLY A 410 15.41 -7.14 14.77
N ILE A 411 14.90 -8.30 15.23
CA ILE A 411 14.62 -8.62 16.66
C ILE A 411 15.86 -8.48 17.59
N ASN A 412 17.05 -8.29 17.04
CA ASN A 412 18.28 -8.11 17.77
C ASN A 412 18.38 -6.72 18.41
N LEU A 413 18.37 -6.69 19.74
CA LEU A 413 18.69 -5.50 20.54
C LEU A 413 20.06 -4.94 20.10
N PRO A 414 20.14 -3.77 19.44
CA PRO A 414 21.40 -3.26 18.88
C PRO A 414 22.43 -2.87 19.96
N SER A 415 21.99 -2.76 21.21
CA SER A 415 22.81 -2.41 22.37
C SER A 415 22.33 -3.17 23.60
N TYR A 416 22.75 -4.42 23.70
CA TYR A 416 22.71 -5.19 24.95
C TYR A 416 24.13 -5.27 25.54
N PRO A 417 24.31 -5.05 26.86
CA PRO A 417 23.31 -4.61 27.83
C PRO A 417 22.95 -3.12 27.67
N VAL A 418 21.68 -2.79 27.95
CA VAL A 418 21.22 -1.40 27.97
C VAL A 418 21.79 -0.71 29.21
N SER A 419 22.55 0.38 29.05
CA SER A 419 22.96 1.21 30.18
C SER A 419 21.96 2.36 30.38
N ILE A 420 21.28 2.40 31.53
CA ILE A 420 20.41 3.52 31.90
C ILE A 420 20.90 4.20 33.18
N ALA A 421 20.58 5.49 33.31
CA ALA A 421 20.68 6.19 34.58
C ALA A 421 19.49 5.76 35.46
N VAL A 422 19.79 5.27 36.67
CA VAL A 422 18.82 4.68 37.61
C VAL A 422 17.79 5.72 38.11
N ASP A 423 18.08 7.02 37.97
CA ASP A 423 17.27 8.17 38.39
C ASP A 423 16.31 8.71 37.31
N TYR A 424 15.96 7.91 36.29
CA TYR A 424 15.08 8.35 35.22
C TYR A 424 13.62 8.53 35.68
N HIS A 425 13.21 9.74 36.05
CA HIS A 425 11.85 9.96 36.54
C HIS A 425 10.74 9.89 35.47
N GLY A 426 11.09 9.94 34.18
CA GLY A 426 10.13 9.92 33.06
C GLY A 426 9.24 11.16 32.98
N LYS A 427 8.91 11.57 31.76
CA LYS A 427 7.98 12.69 31.51
C LYS A 427 6.53 12.32 31.81
N TYR A 428 6.15 11.06 31.60
CA TYR A 428 4.74 10.65 31.60
C TYR A 428 4.32 9.80 32.82
N LYS A 429 5.24 9.51 33.75
CA LYS A 429 4.99 8.69 34.95
C LYS A 429 4.25 7.38 34.63
N THR A 430 4.69 6.72 33.56
CA THR A 430 4.02 5.57 32.95
C THR A 430 3.96 4.39 33.91
N PHE A 431 4.99 4.19 34.75
CA PHE A 431 5.04 3.16 35.78
C PHE A 431 3.88 3.27 36.77
N VAL A 432 3.73 4.43 37.46
CA VAL A 432 2.66 4.65 38.45
C VAL A 432 1.27 4.48 37.83
N ARG A 433 1.08 4.95 36.59
CA ARG A 433 -0.20 4.76 35.89
C ARG A 433 -0.48 3.29 35.59
N SER A 434 0.56 2.56 35.18
CA SER A 434 0.51 1.13 34.91
C SER A 434 0.18 0.34 36.18
N GLN A 435 0.81 0.67 37.32
CA GLN A 435 0.46 0.06 38.62
C GLN A 435 -1.01 0.28 39.01
N LYS A 436 -1.55 1.49 38.82
CA LYS A 436 -2.97 1.78 39.12
C LYS A 436 -3.92 0.91 38.29
N LYS A 437 -3.62 0.75 37.00
CA LYS A 437 -4.37 -0.09 36.08
C LYS A 437 -4.27 -1.59 36.43
N LEU A 438 -3.11 -2.03 36.91
CA LEU A 438 -2.91 -3.39 37.40
C LEU A 438 -3.81 -3.69 38.61
N GLY A 439 -3.94 -2.73 39.53
CA GLY A 439 -4.80 -2.85 40.71
C GLY A 439 -6.30 -2.96 40.43
N ILE A 440 -6.77 -2.53 39.25
CA ILE A 440 -8.18 -2.64 38.83
C ILE A 440 -8.43 -3.82 37.87
N GLY A 441 -7.41 -4.64 37.58
CA GLY A 441 -7.55 -5.85 36.76
C GLY A 441 -7.63 -5.64 35.24
N GLU A 442 -7.27 -4.47 34.72
CA GLU A 442 -7.32 -4.16 33.27
C GLU A 442 -6.14 -4.75 32.46
N PHE A 443 -5.34 -5.65 33.03
CA PHE A 443 -3.92 -5.75 32.67
C PHE A 443 -3.51 -6.90 31.72
N THR A 444 -4.39 -7.82 31.33
CA THR A 444 -3.91 -9.18 31.02
C THR A 444 -4.38 -9.72 29.68
N LYS A 445 -3.44 -10.27 28.90
CA LYS A 445 -3.72 -11.15 27.75
C LYS A 445 -4.43 -12.44 28.15
N LEU A 446 -4.22 -12.87 29.39
CA LEU A 446 -4.78 -14.09 29.94
C LEU A 446 -6.07 -13.76 30.68
N ALA A 447 -7.20 -14.18 30.11
CA ALA A 447 -8.50 -14.12 30.78
C ALA A 447 -8.45 -14.95 32.07
N ALA A 448 -8.97 -14.39 33.16
CA ALA A 448 -8.98 -15.06 34.45
C ALA A 448 -9.95 -16.25 34.42
N THR A 449 -9.43 -17.47 34.55
CA THR A 449 -10.25 -18.59 35.02
C THR A 449 -10.47 -18.45 36.53
N GLU A 450 -11.72 -18.64 36.96
CA GLU A 450 -12.07 -18.80 38.37
C GLU A 450 -11.49 -20.14 38.84
N GLY A 451 -10.67 -20.17 39.90
CA GLY A 451 -10.12 -21.48 40.31
C GLY A 451 -9.19 -21.57 41.51
N THR A 452 -8.46 -20.54 41.93
CA THR A 452 -7.52 -20.69 43.06
C THR A 452 -7.73 -19.65 44.16
N SER A 453 -7.91 -20.15 45.37
CA SER A 453 -7.92 -19.39 46.62
C SER A 453 -6.62 -18.62 46.79
N ALA A 454 -6.71 -17.30 46.95
CA ALA A 454 -5.57 -16.37 47.02
C ALA A 454 -4.78 -16.41 48.36
N SER A 455 -4.96 -17.43 49.20
CA SER A 455 -4.42 -17.41 50.57
C SER A 455 -3.01 -18.00 50.75
N GLU A 456 -2.50 -18.76 49.78
CA GLU A 456 -1.17 -19.35 49.90
C GLU A 456 -0.04 -18.39 49.49
N THR A 457 1.03 -18.37 50.27
CA THR A 457 2.26 -17.61 50.00
C THR A 457 3.38 -18.54 49.54
N TYR A 458 4.20 -18.04 48.62
CA TYR A 458 5.34 -18.74 48.05
C TYR A 458 6.59 -17.87 48.15
N ASP A 459 7.75 -18.50 48.26
CA ASP A 459 9.01 -17.76 48.31
C ASP A 459 9.43 -17.35 46.89
N ILE A 460 9.26 -18.26 45.93
CA ILE A 460 9.72 -18.08 44.55
C ILE A 460 8.57 -18.34 43.59
N GLY A 461 8.22 -17.38 42.75
CA GLY A 461 7.43 -17.62 41.55
C GLY A 461 8.37 -17.88 40.37
N PHE A 462 8.30 -19.03 39.72
CA PHE A 462 9.03 -19.29 38.48
C PHE A 462 8.09 -19.17 37.29
N LEU A 463 8.36 -18.23 36.39
CA LEU A 463 7.53 -18.03 35.21
C LEU A 463 7.98 -18.92 34.05
N LEU A 464 7.11 -19.84 33.66
CA LEU A 464 7.32 -20.71 32.52
C LEU A 464 7.11 -19.95 31.20
N GLN A 465 8.01 -20.17 30.23
CA GLN A 465 7.86 -19.71 28.86
C GLN A 465 7.42 -20.87 27.96
N ASP A 466 6.89 -20.51 26.78
CA ASP A 466 6.60 -21.46 25.71
C ASP A 466 7.92 -22.10 25.22
N ASP A 467 7.96 -23.43 25.19
CA ASP A 467 9.12 -24.25 24.80
C ASP A 467 9.53 -24.06 23.32
N THR A 468 8.65 -23.46 22.53
CA THR A 468 8.91 -23.05 21.14
C THR A 468 9.51 -21.64 21.02
N SER A 469 9.60 -20.89 22.13
CA SER A 469 10.15 -19.54 22.14
C SER A 469 11.62 -19.55 21.70
N LYS A 470 11.86 -19.06 20.48
CA LYS A 470 13.22 -18.89 19.94
C LYS A 470 14.10 -18.07 20.88
N ASN A 471 13.52 -17.09 21.58
CA ASN A 471 14.24 -16.18 22.49
C ASN A 471 14.98 -16.92 23.61
N VAL A 472 14.40 -17.98 24.18
CA VAL A 472 15.07 -18.76 25.25
C VAL A 472 16.32 -19.43 24.68
N ARG A 473 16.21 -20.03 23.50
CA ARG A 473 17.30 -20.78 22.85
C ARG A 473 18.41 -19.87 22.31
N THR A 474 18.07 -18.65 21.88
CA THR A 474 19.05 -17.72 21.31
C THR A 474 19.72 -16.83 22.34
N HIS A 475 19.07 -16.53 23.47
CA HIS A 475 19.55 -15.55 24.44
C HIS A 475 19.76 -16.11 25.85
N SER A 476 19.79 -17.43 26.03
CA SER A 476 20.18 -18.04 27.31
C SER A 476 21.20 -19.14 27.12
N HIS A 477 22.09 -19.28 28.09
CA HIS A 477 23.06 -20.38 28.18
C HIS A 477 22.50 -21.60 28.91
N ILE A 478 21.30 -21.46 29.49
CA ILE A 478 20.60 -22.52 30.21
C ILE A 478 19.22 -22.68 29.61
N ASP A 479 18.79 -23.92 29.42
CA ASP A 479 17.42 -24.16 28.99
C ASP A 479 16.43 -23.97 30.15
N GLN A 480 15.14 -23.91 29.82
CA GLN A 480 14.10 -23.71 30.84
C GLN A 480 14.01 -24.90 31.82
N VAL A 481 14.28 -26.12 31.38
CA VAL A 481 14.18 -27.35 32.17
C VAL A 481 15.29 -27.37 33.23
N ASP A 482 16.52 -27.06 32.82
CA ASP A 482 17.69 -26.94 33.66
C ASP A 482 17.56 -25.76 34.64
N ALA A 483 17.01 -24.62 34.20
CA ALA A 483 16.72 -23.50 35.08
C ALA A 483 15.69 -23.86 36.16
N ILE A 484 14.62 -24.57 35.81
CA ILE A 484 13.63 -25.07 36.78
C ILE A 484 14.28 -26.07 37.74
N ALA A 485 15.08 -27.01 37.24
CA ALA A 485 15.78 -28.00 38.05
C ALA A 485 16.71 -27.34 39.07
N ALA A 486 17.48 -26.34 38.62
CA ALA A 486 18.38 -25.57 39.47
C ALA A 486 17.63 -24.82 40.57
N VAL A 487 16.53 -24.14 40.23
CA VAL A 487 15.70 -23.41 41.21
C VAL A 487 15.03 -24.37 42.19
N ALA A 488 14.52 -25.52 41.73
CA ALA A 488 13.92 -26.52 42.60
C ALA A 488 14.95 -27.14 43.56
N ALA A 489 16.15 -27.47 43.07
CA ALA A 489 17.24 -27.99 43.90
C ALA A 489 17.67 -26.96 44.96
N PHE A 490 17.83 -25.69 44.56
CA PHE A 490 18.11 -24.58 45.45
C PHE A 490 17.02 -24.42 46.52
N ALA A 491 15.75 -24.42 46.12
CA ALA A 491 14.62 -24.25 47.02
C ALA A 491 14.54 -25.38 48.06
N ARG A 492 14.72 -26.64 47.65
CA ARG A 492 14.77 -27.79 48.58
C ARG A 492 15.89 -27.65 49.61
N LYS A 493 17.08 -27.25 49.16
CA LYS A 493 18.24 -27.02 50.04
C LYS A 493 17.96 -25.94 51.10
N LYS A 494 17.20 -24.91 50.75
CA LYS A 494 16.87 -23.77 51.61
C LYS A 494 15.52 -23.88 52.34
N GLY A 495 14.73 -24.90 52.07
CA GLY A 495 13.37 -25.05 52.60
C GLY A 495 12.40 -23.98 52.09
N LEU A 496 12.52 -23.56 50.83
CA LEU A 496 11.70 -22.52 50.20
C LEU A 496 10.59 -23.12 49.35
N ARG A 497 9.44 -22.45 49.25
CA ARG A 497 8.33 -22.88 48.37
C ARG A 497 8.43 -22.23 47.00
N VAL A 498 8.39 -23.03 45.93
CA VAL A 498 8.44 -22.59 44.53
C VAL A 498 7.08 -22.79 43.88
N LEU A 499 6.55 -21.76 43.24
CA LEU A 499 5.35 -21.81 42.41
C LEU A 499 5.71 -21.67 40.93
N LEU A 500 5.49 -22.72 40.15
CA LEU A 500 5.60 -22.68 38.70
C LEU A 500 4.32 -22.06 38.12
N ILE A 501 4.46 -20.93 37.43
CA ILE A 501 3.35 -20.12 36.91
C ILE A 501 3.22 -20.34 35.40
N ASN A 502 1.97 -20.54 34.95
CA ASN A 502 1.57 -20.64 33.54
C ASN A 502 2.11 -21.89 32.79
N PRO A 503 1.76 -23.12 33.22
CA PRO A 503 2.09 -24.35 32.53
C PRO A 503 1.21 -24.49 31.27
N ARG A 504 1.56 -23.80 30.19
CA ARG A 504 1.00 -24.04 28.84
C ARG A 504 1.93 -24.87 27.94
N SER A 505 3.07 -25.32 28.47
CA SER A 505 4.15 -25.94 27.71
C SER A 505 4.14 -27.48 27.77
N ASN A 506 4.78 -28.11 26.79
CA ASN A 506 4.92 -29.58 26.68
C ASN A 506 5.77 -30.24 27.79
N ILE A 507 6.19 -29.47 28.79
CA ILE A 507 7.05 -29.91 29.91
C ILE A 507 6.25 -30.53 31.06
N GLY A 508 4.93 -30.74 30.91
CA GLY A 508 4.07 -31.37 31.91
C GLY A 508 4.68 -32.63 32.55
N PRO A 509 5.16 -33.61 31.77
CA PRO A 509 5.79 -34.81 32.33
C PRO A 509 7.03 -34.54 33.19
N PHE A 510 7.80 -33.49 32.87
CA PHE A 510 8.95 -33.08 33.68
C PHE A 510 8.50 -32.40 34.98
N ILE A 511 7.48 -31.55 34.90
CA ILE A 511 6.88 -30.87 36.06
C ILE A 511 6.25 -31.88 37.02
N ASP A 512 5.56 -32.91 36.51
CA ASP A 512 4.93 -33.95 37.33
C ASP A 512 5.95 -34.70 38.18
N ASN A 513 7.16 -34.94 37.63
CA ASN A 513 8.26 -35.58 38.34
C ASN A 513 8.98 -34.65 39.35
N LEU A 514 8.80 -33.33 39.23
CA LEU A 514 9.38 -32.33 40.13
C LEU A 514 8.44 -31.95 41.27
N SER A 515 7.15 -32.18 41.11
CA SER A 515 6.12 -31.74 42.06
C SER A 515 6.23 -32.51 43.37
N ASP A 516 6.46 -31.78 44.45
CA ASP A 516 6.62 -32.29 45.81
C ASP A 516 6.15 -31.22 46.82
N GLU A 517 6.50 -31.35 48.11
CA GLU A 517 6.13 -30.34 49.13
C GLU A 517 6.81 -28.96 48.94
N THR A 518 7.79 -28.88 48.03
CA THR A 518 8.58 -27.68 47.71
C THR A 518 8.08 -27.02 46.42
N VAL A 519 7.76 -27.80 45.39
CA VAL A 519 7.40 -27.30 44.05
C VAL A 519 5.90 -27.45 43.77
N PHE A 520 5.25 -26.31 43.57
CA PHE A 520 3.83 -26.16 43.29
C PHE A 520 3.62 -25.67 41.86
N VAL A 521 2.45 -25.94 41.28
CA VAL A 521 2.15 -25.59 39.89
C VAL A 521 0.79 -24.91 39.84
N THR A 522 0.67 -23.83 39.05
CA THR A 522 -0.61 -23.15 38.86
C THR A 522 -0.83 -22.69 37.43
N SER A 523 -2.04 -22.94 36.93
CA SER A 523 -2.57 -22.36 35.69
C SER A 523 -3.24 -21.00 35.91
N ALA A 524 -3.26 -20.49 37.15
CA ALA A 524 -3.84 -19.20 37.45
C ALA A 524 -3.05 -18.07 36.77
N PRO A 525 -3.72 -16.97 36.36
CA PRO A 525 -3.04 -15.79 35.82
C PRO A 525 -2.02 -15.24 36.81
N MET A 526 -0.86 -14.81 36.31
CA MET A 526 0.25 -14.31 37.10
C MET A 526 -0.15 -13.21 38.09
N GLN A 527 -1.09 -12.34 37.71
CA GLN A 527 -1.58 -11.22 38.51
C GLN A 527 -2.22 -11.65 39.83
N LYS A 528 -2.80 -12.86 39.85
CA LYS A 528 -3.47 -13.41 41.04
C LYS A 528 -2.48 -14.05 42.01
N VAL A 529 -1.34 -14.54 41.53
CA VAL A 529 -0.41 -15.37 42.31
C VAL A 529 0.91 -14.66 42.61
N LEU A 530 1.36 -13.77 41.74
CA LEU A 530 2.60 -13.03 41.90
C LEU A 530 2.62 -12.11 43.14
N PRO A 531 1.50 -11.46 43.55
CA PRO A 531 1.47 -10.74 44.83
C PRO A 531 1.89 -11.59 46.03
N ASN A 532 1.59 -12.90 45.98
CA ASN A 532 1.86 -13.87 47.03
C ASN A 532 3.26 -14.50 46.96
N CYS A 533 4.05 -14.17 45.92
CA CYS A 533 5.45 -14.60 45.79
C CYS A 533 6.39 -13.53 46.37
N LYS A 534 7.52 -13.91 46.99
CA LYS A 534 8.53 -12.95 47.45
C LYS A 534 9.44 -12.47 46.31
N LEU A 535 9.79 -13.37 45.39
CA LEU A 535 10.68 -13.18 44.24
C LEU A 535 10.05 -13.75 42.98
N LEU A 536 10.33 -13.17 41.81
CA LEU A 536 10.10 -13.81 40.52
C LEU A 536 11.41 -14.31 39.91
N VAL A 537 11.41 -15.52 39.37
CA VAL A 537 12.49 -16.09 38.57
C VAL A 537 11.97 -16.38 37.16
N THR A 538 12.78 -16.08 36.15
CA THR A 538 12.50 -16.45 34.75
C THR A 538 13.80 -16.68 33.99
N VAL A 539 13.72 -17.24 32.78
CA VAL A 539 14.87 -17.24 31.87
C VAL A 539 14.98 -15.86 31.21
N ASN A 540 14.07 -15.51 30.31
CA ASN A 540 14.05 -14.19 29.66
C ASN A 540 12.64 -13.75 29.20
N SER A 541 11.64 -13.97 30.05
CA SER A 541 10.24 -13.68 29.70
C SER A 541 9.90 -12.19 29.66
N GLY A 542 9.13 -11.76 28.66
CA GLY A 542 8.58 -10.40 28.62
C GLY A 542 7.60 -10.09 29.75
N ALA A 543 7.04 -11.10 30.43
CA ALA A 543 6.11 -10.84 31.54
C ALA A 543 6.77 -10.20 32.77
N VAL A 544 8.11 -10.14 32.79
CA VAL A 544 8.88 -9.43 33.82
C VAL A 544 8.44 -7.98 33.97
N PHE A 545 8.00 -7.31 32.89
CA PHE A 545 7.46 -5.95 32.97
C PHE A 545 6.27 -5.82 33.94
N GLU A 546 5.45 -6.86 34.08
CA GLU A 546 4.36 -6.87 35.06
C GLU A 546 4.89 -7.09 36.48
N ALA A 547 5.92 -7.92 36.65
CA ALA A 547 6.55 -8.14 37.95
C ALA A 547 7.25 -6.90 38.50
N MET A 548 7.85 -6.10 37.62
CA MET A 548 8.36 -4.77 37.95
C MET A 548 7.25 -3.89 38.53
N LEU A 549 6.03 -3.93 37.98
CA LEU A 549 4.90 -3.15 38.50
C LEU A 549 4.43 -3.62 39.88
N TYR A 550 4.68 -4.89 40.25
CA TYR A 550 4.46 -5.38 41.62
C TYR A 550 5.64 -5.08 42.57
N ASN A 551 6.69 -4.40 42.09
CA ASN A 551 7.93 -4.18 42.83
C ASN A 551 8.52 -5.48 43.40
N LYS A 552 8.40 -6.58 42.66
CA LYS A 552 9.00 -7.85 43.05
C LYS A 552 10.46 -7.88 42.59
N PRO A 553 11.41 -8.35 43.41
CA PRO A 553 12.72 -8.71 42.93
C PRO A 553 12.61 -9.73 41.79
N ILE A 554 13.50 -9.62 40.81
CA ILE A 554 13.48 -10.45 39.60
C ILE A 554 14.85 -11.05 39.35
N PHE A 555 14.91 -12.38 39.26
CA PHE A 555 16.09 -13.14 38.83
C PHE A 555 15.92 -13.61 37.40
N THR A 556 16.96 -13.40 36.59
CA THR A 556 16.98 -13.75 35.16
C THR A 556 18.14 -14.68 34.85
N PHE A 557 17.89 -15.78 34.15
CA PHE A 557 18.95 -16.69 33.67
C PHE A 557 19.41 -16.39 32.24
N GLY A 558 18.55 -15.77 31.42
CA GLY A 558 18.84 -15.38 30.06
C GLY A 558 19.07 -13.87 29.95
N ALA A 559 19.67 -13.48 28.83
CA ALA A 559 19.80 -12.09 28.45
C ALA A 559 18.43 -11.53 28.01
N ALA A 560 18.15 -10.29 28.40
CA ALA A 560 16.92 -9.57 28.17
C ALA A 560 17.13 -8.04 28.18
N SER A 561 16.18 -7.30 27.61
CA SER A 561 16.26 -5.83 27.54
C SER A 561 16.26 -5.12 28.91
N TYR A 562 15.92 -5.84 29.98
CA TYR A 562 15.78 -5.33 31.34
C TYR A 562 16.91 -5.77 32.29
N ASP A 563 17.98 -6.41 31.80
CA ASP A 563 19.04 -6.91 32.68
C ASP A 563 19.78 -5.83 33.48
N CYS A 564 19.67 -4.56 33.08
CA CYS A 564 20.20 -3.45 33.86
C CYS A 564 19.47 -3.21 35.18
N VAL A 565 18.28 -3.80 35.37
CA VAL A 565 17.49 -3.67 36.59
C VAL A 565 17.09 -5.01 37.20
N THR A 566 17.49 -6.14 36.62
CA THR A 566 17.27 -7.48 37.19
C THR A 566 18.57 -8.09 37.70
N CYS A 567 18.47 -9.10 38.56
CA CYS A 567 19.63 -9.84 39.02
C CYS A 567 19.88 -11.04 38.09
N HIS A 568 20.92 -10.97 37.27
CA HIS A 568 21.32 -12.09 36.45
C HIS A 568 21.87 -13.22 37.33
N VAL A 569 21.35 -14.44 37.17
CA VAL A 569 21.68 -15.61 37.98
C VAL A 569 22.11 -16.80 37.13
N SER A 570 22.90 -17.67 37.76
CA SER A 570 23.28 -19.00 37.30
C SER A 570 22.98 -20.00 38.43
N PRO A 571 22.92 -21.31 38.16
CA PRO A 571 22.73 -22.32 39.21
C PRO A 571 23.69 -22.15 40.40
N GLU A 572 24.92 -21.71 40.15
CA GLU A 572 25.97 -21.53 41.14
C GLU A 572 25.79 -20.25 41.98
N THR A 573 25.09 -19.25 41.46
CA THR A 573 24.94 -17.93 42.11
C THR A 573 23.59 -17.74 42.79
N LEU A 574 22.64 -18.68 42.66
CA LEU A 574 21.30 -18.58 43.27
C LEU A 574 21.36 -18.34 44.78
N ASP A 575 22.18 -19.12 45.50
CA ASP A 575 22.35 -18.98 46.96
C ASP A 575 22.79 -17.56 47.34
N VAL A 576 23.83 -17.03 46.69
CA VAL A 576 24.42 -15.73 47.00
C VAL A 576 23.44 -14.59 46.67
N MET A 577 22.77 -14.67 45.52
CA MET A 577 21.84 -13.63 45.09
C MET A 577 20.56 -13.63 45.92
N TRP A 578 20.08 -14.78 46.36
CA TRP A 578 18.95 -14.88 47.29
C TRP A 578 19.23 -14.16 48.60
N GLU A 579 20.35 -14.46 49.25
CA GLU A 579 20.72 -13.82 50.54
C GLU A 579 20.83 -12.31 50.39
N ARG A 580 21.47 -11.85 49.30
CA ARG A 580 21.58 -10.43 48.97
C ARG A 580 20.21 -9.78 48.81
N CYS A 581 19.35 -10.38 47.98
CA CYS A 581 18.03 -9.85 47.66
C CYS A 581 17.11 -9.76 48.89
N ILE A 582 17.12 -10.79 49.75
CA ILE A 582 16.34 -10.78 50.99
C ILE A 582 16.89 -9.74 51.99
N SER A 583 18.20 -9.51 52.02
CA SER A 583 18.81 -8.50 52.91
C SER A 583 18.57 -7.05 52.47
N ASP A 584 18.41 -6.78 51.17
CA ASP A 584 18.24 -5.45 50.58
C ASP A 584 16.77 -5.12 50.22
N ALA A 585 15.80 -5.78 50.87
CA ALA A 585 14.38 -5.66 50.58
C ALA A 585 13.88 -4.19 50.64
N GLY A 586 13.84 -3.52 49.49
CA GLY A 586 13.38 -2.12 49.34
C GLY A 586 14.18 -1.25 48.38
N ALA A 587 15.41 -1.62 48.00
CA ALA A 587 16.25 -0.80 47.11
C ALA A 587 15.85 -0.86 45.62
N ASP A 588 15.21 -1.95 45.18
CA ASP A 588 14.99 -2.22 43.75
C ASP A 588 13.84 -1.41 43.11
N GLY A 589 12.85 -0.97 43.91
CA GLY A 589 11.63 -0.32 43.39
C GLY A 589 11.89 0.99 42.64
N VAL A 590 12.88 1.78 43.07
CA VAL A 590 13.28 3.03 42.39
C VAL A 590 13.90 2.72 41.03
N THR A 591 14.62 1.61 40.92
CA THR A 591 15.29 1.20 39.68
C THR A 591 14.28 0.74 38.62
N TYR A 592 13.22 0.03 39.03
CA TYR A 592 12.15 -0.41 38.12
C TYR A 592 11.33 0.73 37.57
N GLU A 593 10.93 1.70 38.41
CA GLU A 593 10.22 2.88 37.93
C GLU A 593 11.06 3.62 36.89
N GLY A 594 12.34 3.81 37.18
CA GLY A 594 13.29 4.46 36.28
C GLY A 594 13.37 3.79 34.92
N PHE A 595 13.68 2.49 34.93
CA PHE A 595 13.77 1.69 33.72
C PHE A 595 12.47 1.63 32.94
N PHE A 596 11.34 1.35 33.61
CA PHE A 596 10.06 1.19 32.94
C PHE A 596 9.60 2.47 32.25
N ASN A 597 9.78 3.62 32.91
CA ASN A 597 9.51 4.92 32.31
C ASN A 597 10.42 5.18 31.11
N TRP A 598 11.73 4.93 31.25
CA TRP A 598 12.67 5.07 30.15
C TRP A 598 12.29 4.18 28.96
N TYR A 599 11.98 2.91 29.21
CA TYR A 599 11.61 1.92 28.20
C TYR A 599 10.35 2.37 27.45
N CYS A 600 9.32 2.76 28.19
CA CYS A 600 8.06 3.25 27.62
C CYS A 600 8.21 4.50 26.76
N GLU A 601 9.17 5.37 27.10
CA GLU A 601 9.38 6.65 26.40
C GLU A 601 10.38 6.54 25.23
N ASN A 602 11.27 5.56 25.25
CA ASN A 602 12.39 5.49 24.33
C ASN A 602 12.45 4.22 23.47
N ARG A 603 11.69 3.18 23.80
CA ARG A 603 11.77 1.85 23.14
C ARG A 603 10.44 1.33 22.60
N VAL A 604 9.31 1.88 23.06
CA VAL A 604 7.97 1.42 22.62
C VAL A 604 7.01 2.57 22.36
N VAL A 605 5.89 2.26 21.73
CA VAL A 605 4.74 3.13 21.56
C VAL A 605 3.67 2.74 22.58
N ASP A 606 3.42 3.62 23.54
CA ASP A 606 2.41 3.42 24.59
C ASP A 606 1.02 3.88 24.14
N LEU A 607 0.20 2.92 23.69
CA LEU A 607 -1.17 3.15 23.23
C LEU A 607 -2.10 3.69 24.33
N SER A 608 -1.76 3.47 25.60
CA SER A 608 -2.61 3.86 26.73
C SER A 608 -2.60 5.36 27.02
N HIS A 609 -1.70 6.12 26.39
CA HIS A 609 -1.56 7.56 26.64
C HIS A 609 -1.27 8.37 25.38
N ASN A 610 -2.25 9.17 24.96
CA ASN A 610 -2.22 9.89 23.69
C ASN A 610 -0.94 10.73 23.47
N LYS A 611 -0.52 11.53 24.47
CA LYS A 611 0.68 12.38 24.33
C LYS A 611 1.98 11.56 24.21
N SER A 612 2.05 10.41 24.88
CA SER A 612 3.23 9.54 24.83
C SER A 612 3.29 8.80 23.49
N ARG A 613 2.15 8.22 23.09
CA ARG A 613 1.95 7.59 21.77
C ARG A 613 2.35 8.49 20.63
N GLN A 614 1.82 9.72 20.61
CA GLN A 614 2.08 10.67 19.53
C GLN A 614 3.56 11.05 19.46
N ALA A 615 4.19 11.36 20.60
CA ALA A 615 5.61 11.70 20.64
C ALA A 615 6.50 10.55 20.17
N SER A 616 6.20 9.32 20.62
CA SER A 616 6.95 8.12 20.24
C SER A 616 6.80 7.83 18.75
N LEU A 617 5.56 7.81 18.23
CA LEU A 617 5.31 7.63 16.80
C LEU A 617 5.99 8.72 15.95
N ASP A 618 5.92 9.98 16.38
CA ASP A 618 6.57 11.07 15.65
C ASP A 618 8.08 10.87 15.58
N LYS A 619 8.72 10.45 16.69
CA LYS A 619 10.15 10.15 16.72
C LYS A 619 10.49 9.01 15.75
N TYR A 620 9.91 7.83 15.95
CA TYR A 620 10.23 6.63 15.17
C TYR A 620 9.93 6.79 13.68
N VAL A 621 8.76 7.33 13.34
CA VAL A 621 8.39 7.55 11.94
C VAL A 621 9.32 8.55 11.28
N SER A 622 9.72 9.62 11.98
CA SER A 622 10.63 10.62 11.39
C SER A 622 12.07 10.09 11.24
N GLU A 623 12.55 9.26 12.17
CA GLU A 623 13.83 8.56 12.03
C GLU A 623 13.80 7.58 10.84
N PHE A 624 12.75 6.79 10.74
CA PHE A 624 12.61 5.80 9.67
C PHE A 624 12.43 6.44 8.29
N ILE A 625 11.64 7.51 8.16
CA ILE A 625 11.47 8.23 6.88
C ILE A 625 12.80 8.78 6.37
N ARG A 626 13.61 9.35 7.26
CA ARG A 626 14.95 9.84 6.91
C ARG A 626 15.84 8.73 6.38
N HIS A 627 15.75 7.54 6.96
CA HIS A 627 16.47 6.35 6.48
C HIS A 627 15.95 5.85 5.11
N VAL A 628 14.64 5.87 4.87
CA VAL A 628 14.07 5.37 3.61
C VAL A 628 14.34 6.29 2.42
N TYR A 629 14.30 7.61 2.63
CA TYR A 629 14.34 8.59 1.54
C TYR A 629 15.62 9.44 1.51
N ASP A 630 16.64 9.06 2.27
CA ASP A 630 17.93 9.77 2.38
C ASP A 630 17.77 11.29 2.62
N GLU A 631 16.74 11.68 3.37
CA GLU A 631 16.52 13.08 3.76
C GLU A 631 17.45 13.41 4.95
N HIS A 632 18.67 13.86 4.63
CA HIS A 632 19.62 14.38 5.61
C HIS A 632 19.26 15.77 6.13
#